data_AF-A0A940FVJ7-F1
#
_entry.id   AF-A0A940FVJ7-F1
#
_cell.length_a   1.000
_cell.length_b   1.000
_cell.length_c   1.000
_cell.angle_alpha   90.00
_cell.angle_beta   90.00
_cell.angle_gamma   90.00
#
_symmetry.space_group_name_H-M   'P 1'
#
loop_
_entity.id
_entity.type
_entity.pdbx_description
1 polymer ?
#
loop_
_entity_poly.entity_id
_entity_poly.type
_entity_poly.pdbx_seq_one_letter_code
_entity_poly.pdbx_strand_id
1 'polypeptide(L)' 'SRAVKVGNTIEVTGTVAVDDNGSIVGVNDAYTQTKFIISKIEKVLERAGASLKDVVRTRMFVTDISKWEDYGRAHGEYF' A
#
# COMPACT_ATOMS: atom_id res chain seq x y z
N SER A 1 9.47 13.17 1.06
CA SER A 1 8.20 13.18 0.33
C SER A 1 7.55 11.80 0.45
N ARG A 2 6.23 11.64 0.18
CA ARG A 2 5.57 10.31 0.18
C ARG A 2 5.69 9.57 -1.16
N ALA A 3 6.08 10.28 -2.21
CA ALA A 3 6.50 9.73 -3.49
C ALA A 3 7.54 10.66 -4.15
N VAL A 4 8.33 10.11 -5.07
CA VAL A 4 9.29 10.86 -5.90
C VAL A 4 9.04 10.47 -7.36
N LYS A 5 8.90 11.47 -8.24
CA LYS A 5 8.74 11.27 -9.68
C LYS A 5 10.04 11.61 -10.40
N VAL A 6 10.57 10.66 -11.17
CA VAL A 6 11.75 10.84 -12.04
C VAL A 6 11.37 10.40 -13.44
N GLY A 7 11.22 11.37 -14.35
CA GLY A 7 10.65 11.10 -15.68
C GLY A 7 9.25 10.48 -15.58
N ASN A 8 9.11 9.26 -16.12
CA ASN A 8 7.85 8.51 -16.13
C ASN A 8 7.74 7.50 -14.97
N THR A 9 8.71 7.45 -14.06
CA THR A 9 8.71 6.53 -12.92
C THR A 9 8.32 7.26 -11.65
N ILE A 10 7.42 6.66 -10.86
CA ILE A 10 7.01 7.14 -9.55
C ILE A 10 7.44 6.09 -8.52
N GLU A 11 8.32 6.48 -7.60
CA GLU A 11 8.73 5.66 -6.46
C GLU A 11 7.94 6.09 -5.23
N VAL A 12 7.13 5.19 -4.67
CA VAL A 12 6.34 5.45 -3.46
C VAL A 12 7.12 4.97 -2.25
N THR A 13 7.23 5.81 -1.22
CA THR A 13 7.94 5.42 0.01
C THR A 13 7.17 4.33 0.76
N GLY A 14 7.88 3.56 1.60
CA GLY A 14 7.27 2.57 2.49
C GLY A 14 6.05 3.14 3.22
N THR A 15 4.93 2.44 3.14
CA THR A 15 3.65 2.88 3.70
C THR A 15 3.15 1.84 4.70
N VAL A 16 2.77 2.30 5.90
CA VAL A 16 2.28 1.46 7.01
C VAL A 16 0.83 1.77 7.34
N ALA A 17 0.16 0.82 8.00
CA ALA A 17 -1.24 0.89 8.40
C ALA A 17 -1.47 1.76 9.64
N VAL A 18 -1.10 3.03 9.55
CA VAL A 18 -1.31 4.04 10.59
C VAL A 18 -2.23 5.14 10.06
N ASP A 19 -3.27 5.48 10.80
CA ASP A 19 -4.21 6.55 10.46
C ASP A 19 -3.65 7.95 10.73
N ASP A 20 -4.44 8.98 10.43
CA ASP A 20 -4.01 10.37 10.61
C ASP A 20 -3.90 10.79 12.10
N ASN A 21 -4.45 9.98 13.02
CA ASN A 21 -4.33 10.15 14.47
C ASN A 21 -3.11 9.39 15.04
N GLY A 22 -2.33 8.71 14.21
CA GLY A 22 -1.18 7.90 14.65
C GLY A 22 -1.57 6.52 15.19
N SER A 23 -2.82 6.09 15.05
CA SER A 23 -3.29 4.78 15.51
C SER A 23 -3.09 3.69 14.46
N ILE A 24 -2.77 2.48 14.91
CA ILE A 24 -2.63 1.31 14.03
C ILE A 24 -4.02 0.86 13.60
N VAL A 25 -4.24 0.82 12.28
CA VAL A 25 -5.46 0.30 11.67
C VAL A 25 -5.34 -1.22 11.53
N GLY A 26 -6.38 -1.97 11.92
CA GLY A 26 -6.40 -3.43 11.76
C GLY A 26 -5.40 -4.17 12.64
N VAL A 27 -5.33 -3.87 13.94
CA VAL A 27 -4.44 -4.57 14.89
C VAL A 27 -4.65 -6.09 14.77
N ASN A 28 -3.56 -6.83 14.52
CA ASN A 28 -3.54 -8.28 14.27
C ASN A 28 -4.28 -8.78 13.01
N ASP A 29 -4.83 -7.88 12.19
CA ASP A 29 -5.56 -8.18 10.96
C ASP A 29 -4.73 -7.77 9.72
N ALA A 30 -4.10 -8.77 9.12
CA ALA A 30 -3.25 -8.63 7.94
C ALA A 30 -4.02 -8.10 6.70
N TYR A 31 -5.26 -8.55 6.53
CA TYR A 31 -6.10 -8.20 5.40
C TYR A 31 -6.50 -6.72 5.48
N THR A 32 -7.04 -6.29 6.63
CA THR A 32 -7.46 -4.90 6.85
C THR A 32 -6.27 -3.93 6.76
N GLN A 33 -5.11 -4.29 7.32
CA GLN A 33 -3.89 -3.50 7.19
C GLN A 33 -3.47 -3.30 5.73
N THR A 34 -3.49 -4.39 4.94
CA THR A 34 -3.07 -4.35 3.53
C THR A 34 -3.99 -3.48 2.70
N LYS A 35 -5.32 -3.63 2.84
CA LYS A 35 -6.28 -2.78 2.13
C LYS A 35 -6.10 -1.31 2.46
N PHE A 36 -5.92 -1.01 3.74
CA PHE A 36 -5.69 0.37 4.18
C PHE A 36 -4.40 0.95 3.59
N ILE A 37 -3.30 0.19 3.57
CA ILE A 37 -2.03 0.60 2.95
C ILE A 37 -2.19 0.87 1.46
N ILE A 38 -2.84 -0.04 0.71
CA ILE A 38 -3.04 0.14 -0.73
C ILE A 38 -3.91 1.38 -1.01
N SER A 39 -4.97 1.62 -0.23
CA SER A 39 -5.78 2.85 -0.36
C SER A 39 -5.00 4.14 -0.08
N LYS A 40 -3.99 4.08 0.81
CA LYS A 40 -3.08 5.23 1.03
C LYS A 40 -2.14 5.44 -0.14
N ILE A 41 -1.64 4.35 -0.73
CA ILE A 41 -0.78 4.40 -1.92
C ILE A 41 -1.56 4.96 -3.11
N GLU A 42 -2.81 4.53 -3.32
CA GLU A 42 -3.70 5.06 -4.36
C GLU A 42 -3.81 6.59 -4.28
N LYS A 43 -4.14 7.13 -3.09
CA LYS A 43 -4.20 8.59 -2.87
C LYS A 43 -2.87 9.29 -3.14
N VAL A 44 -1.74 8.63 -2.91
CA VAL A 44 -0.40 9.18 -3.20
C VAL A 44 -0.14 9.19 -4.71
N LEU A 45 -0.52 8.14 -5.43
CA LEU A 45 -0.41 8.05 -6.89
C LEU A 45 -1.30 9.08 -7.58
N GLU A 46 -2.56 9.23 -7.13
CA GLU A 46 -3.50 10.22 -7.67
C GLU A 46 -2.93 11.64 -7.59
N ARG A 47 -2.33 12.00 -6.45
CA ARG A 47 -1.65 13.30 -6.25
C ARG A 47 -0.42 13.48 -7.15
N ALA A 48 0.17 12.38 -7.63
CA ALA A 48 1.29 12.38 -8.57
C ALA A 48 0.83 12.28 -10.04
N GLY A 49 -0.48 12.25 -10.30
CA GLY A 49 -1.06 12.15 -11.64
C GLY A 49 -1.04 10.72 -12.22
N ALA A 50 -1.09 9.69 -11.37
CA ALA A 50 -1.13 8.28 -11.74
C ALA A 50 -2.23 7.54 -10.97
N SER A 51 -2.42 6.27 -11.27
CA SER A 51 -3.42 5.39 -10.64
C SER A 51 -2.83 4.02 -10.29
N LEU A 52 -3.58 3.18 -9.59
CA LEU A 52 -3.18 1.79 -9.33
C LEU A 52 -2.97 0.97 -10.61
N LYS A 53 -3.64 1.34 -11.72
CA LYS A 53 -3.47 0.68 -13.04
C LYS A 53 -2.08 0.91 -13.65
N ASP A 54 -1.38 1.95 -13.21
CA ASP A 54 -0.03 2.28 -13.67
C ASP A 54 1.05 1.57 -12.84
N VAL A 55 0.67 0.83 -11.79
CA VAL A 55 1.60 0.11 -10.91
C VAL A 55 2.04 -1.19 -11.59
N VAL A 56 3.31 -1.23 -11.96
CA VAL A 56 3.93 -2.42 -12.58
C VAL A 56 4.57 -3.37 -11.55
N ARG A 57 4.73 -2.93 -10.30
CA ARG A 57 5.37 -3.72 -9.23
C ARG A 57 4.97 -3.25 -7.85
N THR A 58 4.65 -4.19 -6.96
CA THR A 58 4.60 -3.99 -5.52
C THR A 58 5.74 -4.73 -4.82
N ARG A 59 6.18 -4.23 -3.67
CA ARG A 59 7.08 -4.93 -2.75
C ARG A 59 6.53 -4.80 -1.34
N MET A 60 6.13 -5.92 -0.77
CA MET A 60 5.53 -5.98 0.56
C MET A 60 6.53 -6.61 1.53
N PHE A 61 6.67 -5.99 2.70
CA PHE A 61 7.39 -6.54 3.84
C PHE A 61 6.38 -6.88 4.91
N VAL A 62 6.38 -8.13 5.36
CA VAL A 62 5.43 -8.64 6.36
C VAL A 62 6.20 -9.21 7.53
N THR A 63 5.61 -9.12 8.73
CA THR A 63 6.23 -9.64 9.96
C THR A 63 5.94 -11.11 10.17
N ASP A 64 4.84 -11.63 9.61
CA ASP A 64 4.43 -13.02 9.73
C ASP A 64 3.94 -13.53 8.36
N ILE A 65 4.81 -14.28 7.67
CA ILE A 65 4.51 -14.81 6.34
C ILE A 65 3.43 -15.90 6.35
N SER A 66 3.08 -16.47 7.52
CA SER A 66 2.00 -17.47 7.58
C SER A 66 0.63 -16.88 7.20
N LYS A 67 0.45 -15.56 7.33
CA LYS A 67 -0.75 -14.82 6.93
C LYS A 67 -0.80 -14.44 5.44
N TRP A 68 -0.01 -15.11 4.60
CA TRP A 68 0.11 -14.79 3.17
C TRP A 68 -1.22 -14.77 2.41
N GLU A 69 -2.19 -15.60 2.79
CA GLU A 69 -3.52 -15.63 2.15
C GLU A 69 -4.28 -14.30 2.36
N ASP A 70 -4.19 -13.71 3.54
CA ASP A 70 -4.84 -12.42 3.83
C ASP A 70 -4.16 -11.27 3.07
N TYR A 71 -2.82 -11.26 3.02
CA TYR A 71 -2.06 -10.30 2.24
C TYR A 71 -2.37 -10.42 0.74
N GLY A 72 -2.38 -11.65 0.22
CA GLY A 72 -2.65 -11.96 -1.18
C GLY A 72 -4.08 -11.63 -1.59
N ARG A 73 -5.07 -11.99 -0.77
CA ARG A 73 -6.48 -11.66 -1.01
C ARG A 73 -6.68 -10.15 -1.05
N ALA A 74 -6.16 -9.42 -0.06
CA ALA A 74 -6.25 -7.97 -0.05
C ALA A 74 -5.55 -7.34 -1.25
N HIS A 75 -4.36 -7.83 -1.64
CA HIS A 75 -3.62 -7.31 -2.78
C HIS A 75 -4.36 -7.55 -4.11
N GLY A 76 -4.86 -8.76 -4.33
CA GLY A 76 -5.60 -9.13 -5.55
C GLY A 76 -6.98 -8.49 -5.71
N GLU A 77 -7.50 -7.78 -4.70
CA GLU A 77 -8.70 -6.94 -4.85
C GLU A 77 -8.42 -5.61 -5.57
N TYR A 78 -7.16 -5.19 -5.67
CA TYR A 78 -6.76 -3.89 -6.24
C TYR A 78 -5.97 -4.00 -7.55
N PHE A 79 -5.39 -5.17 -7.85
CA PHE A 79 -4.54 -5.43 -9.02
C PHE A 79 -4.97 -6.73 -9.71
#